data_AF-A0A2M7ZVX0-F1
#
_entry.id   AF-A0A2M7ZVX0-F1
#
_cell.length_a   1.000
_cell.length_b   1.000
_cell.length_c   1.000
_cell.angle_alpha   90.00
_cell.angle_beta   90.00
_cell.angle_gamma   90.00
#
_symmetry.space_group_name_H-M   'P 1'
#
loop_
_entity.id
_entity.type
_entity.pdbx_description
1 polymer ?
#
loop_
_entity_poly.entity_id
_entity_poly.type
_entity_poly.pdbx_seq_one_letter_code
_entity_poly.pdbx_strand_id
1 'polypeptide(L)'
;MKKLIAIIISASLLAACGNPASFKIEDKVKKYPTYGFFNSDTQKSEKICYEVSVGNVVWSIILVQTIVAPVYFIGFSLFNPVTIKNVDGTCPGIDS
;
A
#
# COMPACT_ATOMS: atom_id res chain seq x y z
N MET A 1 -20.01 -0.77 -25.86
CA MET A 1 -19.30 -1.68 -24.92
C MET A 1 -17.82 -1.37 -24.78
N LYS A 2 -17.01 -1.37 -25.86
CA LYS A 2 -15.55 -1.05 -25.78
C LYS A 2 -15.22 0.28 -25.10
N LYS A 3 -16.03 1.32 -25.35
CA LYS A 3 -15.86 2.65 -24.72
C LYS A 3 -16.12 2.64 -23.21
N LEU A 4 -17.10 1.86 -22.73
CA LEU A 4 -17.39 1.73 -21.30
C LEU A 4 -16.29 0.96 -20.57
N ILE A 5 -15.78 -0.11 -21.18
CA ILE A 5 -14.64 -0.87 -20.64
C ILE A 5 -13.39 0.01 -20.54
N ALA A 6 -13.10 0.79 -21.58
CA ALA A 6 -11.99 1.74 -21.55
C ALA A 6 -12.15 2.79 -20.43
N ILE A 7 -13.35 3.32 -20.22
CA ILE A 7 -13.64 4.27 -19.14
C ILE A 7 -13.46 3.64 -17.75
N ILE A 8 -13.92 2.41 -17.55
CA ILE A 8 -13.76 1.68 -16.27
C ILE A 8 -12.28 1.39 -15.99
N ILE A 9 -11.52 1.01 -17.03
CA ILE A 9 -10.06 0.81 -16.92
C ILE A 9 -9.37 2.15 -16.62
N SER A 10 -9.71 3.23 -17.32
CA SER A 10 -9.16 4.57 -17.04
C SER A 10 -9.52 5.12 -15.66
N ALA A 11 -10.71 4.80 -15.14
CA ALA A 11 -11.13 5.21 -13.80
C ALA A 11 -10.42 4.40 -12.70
N SER A 12 -10.23 3.09 -12.89
CA SER A 12 -9.47 2.25 -11.95
C SER A 12 -7.97 2.57 -11.94
N LEU A 13 -7.46 3.12 -13.04
CA LEU A 13 -6.11 3.70 -13.08
C LEU A 13 -6.00 4.87 -12.08
N LEU A 14 -6.99 5.72 -11.84
CA LEU A 14 -6.79 6.85 -10.90
C LEU A 14 -6.56 6.45 -9.40
N ALA A 15 -6.57 5.16 -9.05
CA ALA A 15 -6.30 4.65 -7.71
C ALA A 15 -4.80 4.52 -7.31
N ALA A 16 -3.87 5.19 -8.00
CA ALA A 16 -2.45 5.27 -7.60
C ALA A 16 -2.29 6.22 -6.39
N CYS A 17 -2.72 5.77 -5.22
CA CYS A 17 -2.43 6.48 -3.98
C CYS A 17 -1.96 5.47 -2.94
N GLY A 18 -0.75 5.69 -2.41
CA GLY A 18 -0.37 5.02 -1.17
C GLY A 18 -1.38 5.39 -0.10
N ASN A 19 -1.86 4.40 0.65
CA ASN A 19 -2.91 4.58 1.65
C ASN A 19 -2.29 4.54 3.06
N PRO A 20 -1.63 5.63 3.54
CA PRO A 20 -1.23 5.70 4.93
C PRO A 20 -2.47 5.70 5.81
N ALA A 21 -2.42 5.03 6.95
CA ALA A 21 -3.55 4.88 7.86
C ALA A 21 -3.18 5.25 9.29
N SER A 22 -4.17 5.70 10.04
CA SER A 22 -4.02 6.04 11.46
C SER A 22 -4.72 4.99 12.31
N PHE A 23 -3.99 4.46 13.30
CA PHE A 23 -4.53 3.46 14.22
C PHE A 23 -4.42 3.95 15.66
N LYS A 24 -5.39 3.59 16.49
CA LYS A 24 -5.35 3.84 17.93
C LYS A 24 -4.67 2.66 18.63
N ILE A 25 -3.52 2.89 19.23
CA ILE A 25 -2.76 1.89 20.01
C ILE A 25 -2.47 2.52 21.37
N GLU A 26 -2.81 1.82 22.46
CA GLU A 26 -2.51 2.26 23.84
C GLU A 26 -2.97 3.72 24.10
N ASP A 27 -4.21 4.02 23.72
CA ASP A 27 -4.85 5.34 23.81
C ASP A 27 -4.25 6.49 22.98
N LYS A 28 -3.26 6.21 22.14
CA LYS A 28 -2.68 7.19 21.21
C LYS A 28 -3.04 6.85 19.78
N VAL A 29 -3.55 7.84 19.04
CA VAL A 29 -3.70 7.73 17.58
C VAL A 29 -2.35 8.01 16.94
N LYS A 30 -1.80 7.04 16.21
CA LYS A 30 -0.54 7.19 15.47
C LYS A 30 -0.78 6.94 13.99
N LYS A 31 -0.23 7.83 13.15
CA LYS A 31 -0.21 7.65 11.70
C LYS A 31 0.92 6.70 11.31
N TYR A 32 0.61 5.73 10.48
CA TYR A 32 1.56 4.79 9.92
C TYR A 32 1.67 5.04 8.40
N PRO A 33 2.88 5.27 7.88
CA PRO A 33 3.09 5.49 6.47
C PRO A 33 3.06 4.16 5.69
N THR A 34 2.97 4.28 4.38
CA THR A 34 3.31 3.17 3.47
C THR A 34 4.83 2.99 3.44
N TYR A 35 5.28 1.79 3.07
CA TYR A 35 6.71 1.51 2.87
C TYR A 35 6.92 0.60 1.66
N GLY A 36 8.15 0.51 1.16
CA GLY A 36 8.58 -0.45 0.16
C GLY A 36 9.97 -1.00 0.51
N PHE A 37 10.66 -1.57 -0.48
CA PHE A 37 11.93 -2.26 -0.23
C PHE A 37 13.06 -1.36 0.29
N PHE A 38 13.03 -0.05 0.06
CA PHE A 38 14.11 0.86 0.42
C PHE A 38 13.93 1.56 1.76
N ASN A 39 12.73 1.52 2.33
CA ASN A 39 12.42 2.16 3.61
C ASN A 39 11.71 1.22 4.60
N SER A 40 11.68 -0.09 4.34
CA SER A 40 11.12 -1.09 5.26
C SER A 40 11.72 -0.98 6.65
N ASP A 41 13.02 -0.81 6.75
CA ASP A 41 13.75 -0.85 8.02
C ASP A 41 13.45 0.36 8.92
N THR A 42 12.92 1.44 8.34
CA THR A 42 12.63 2.70 9.06
C THR A 42 11.14 2.98 9.19
N GLN A 43 10.30 2.50 8.27
CA GLN A 43 8.88 2.82 8.21
C GLN A 43 7.96 1.65 8.56
N LYS A 44 8.42 0.41 8.46
CA LYS A 44 7.63 -0.76 8.86
C LYS A 44 7.49 -0.80 10.38
N SER A 45 6.26 -0.92 10.85
CA SER A 45 5.96 -1.11 12.28
C SER A 45 5.71 -2.57 12.59
N GLU A 46 6.25 -3.07 13.70
CA GLU A 46 5.98 -4.43 14.17
C GLU A 46 4.55 -4.62 14.69
N LYS A 47 3.90 -3.52 15.11
CA LYS A 47 2.53 -3.51 15.68
C LYS A 47 1.43 -3.45 14.62
N ILE A 48 1.77 -3.28 13.35
CA ILE A 48 0.81 -3.07 12.25
C ILE A 48 0.99 -4.15 11.20
N CYS A 49 -0.14 -4.55 10.62
CA CYS A 49 -0.23 -5.45 9.48
C CYS A 49 -0.32 -4.64 8.21
N TYR A 50 0.35 -5.14 7.17
CA TYR A 50 0.48 -4.45 5.90
C TYR A 50 0.15 -5.39 4.75
N GLU A 51 -0.44 -4.83 3.70
CA GLU A 51 -0.77 -5.55 2.46
C GLU A 51 -0.10 -4.89 1.26
N VAL A 52 0.16 -5.70 0.23
CA VAL A 52 0.66 -5.19 -1.05
C VAL A 52 -0.38 -4.27 -1.69
N SER A 53 0.06 -3.07 -2.03
CA SER A 53 -0.72 -2.10 -2.79
C SER A 53 -0.81 -2.54 -4.25
N VAL A 54 -1.86 -3.28 -4.59
CA VAL A 54 -2.13 -3.73 -5.98
C VAL A 54 -2.11 -2.57 -6.96
N GLY A 55 -2.68 -1.42 -6.57
CA GLY A 55 -2.65 -0.21 -7.38
C GLY A 55 -1.21 0.24 -7.70
N ASN A 56 -0.34 0.32 -6.70
CA ASN A 56 1.05 0.74 -6.90
C ASN A 56 1.85 -0.30 -7.72
N VAL A 57 1.56 -1.59 -7.58
CA VAL A 57 2.14 -2.64 -8.46
C VAL A 57 1.71 -2.43 -9.90
N VAL A 58 0.40 -2.31 -10.18
CA VAL A 58 -0.12 -2.09 -11.54
C VAL A 58 0.47 -0.82 -12.16
N TRP A 59 0.53 0.26 -11.39
CA TRP A 59 1.08 1.52 -11.87
C TRP A 59 2.58 1.49 -12.13
N SER A 60 3.34 0.73 -11.34
CA SER A 60 4.76 0.52 -11.60
C SER A 60 5.01 -0.11 -12.97
N ILE A 61 4.13 -1.03 -13.40
CA ILE A 61 4.22 -1.70 -14.70
C ILE A 61 3.82 -0.75 -15.83
N ILE A 62 2.71 -0.04 -15.67
CA ILE A 62 2.20 0.88 -16.71
C ILE A 62 3.18 2.04 -16.94
N LEU A 63 3.75 2.58 -15.86
CA LEU A 63 4.69 3.71 -15.91
C LEU A 63 6.15 3.26 -15.96
N VAL A 64 6.43 2.01 -16.34
CA VAL A 64 7.79 1.45 -16.36
C VAL A 64 8.78 2.31 -17.15
N GLN A 65 8.31 2.96 -18.22
CA GLN A 65 9.11 3.86 -19.06
C GLN A 65 9.61 5.10 -18.32
N THR A 66 8.93 5.53 -17.26
CA THR A 66 9.31 6.74 -16.51
C THR A 66 10.37 6.48 -15.46
N ILE A 67 10.70 5.21 -15.17
CA ILE A 67 11.68 4.67 -14.17
C ILE A 67 11.48 5.19 -12.74
N VAL A 68 11.37 6.49 -12.53
CA VAL A 68 11.09 7.17 -11.27
C VAL A 68 9.81 6.64 -10.63
N ALA A 69 8.71 6.53 -11.38
CA ALA A 69 7.44 6.05 -10.83
C ALA A 69 7.52 4.61 -10.29
N PRO A 70 7.99 3.59 -11.05
CA PRO A 70 8.13 2.23 -10.51
C PRO A 70 9.12 2.16 -9.34
N VAL A 71 10.24 2.89 -9.40
CA VAL A 71 11.20 2.96 -8.29
C VAL A 71 10.54 3.52 -7.03
N TYR A 72 9.73 4.57 -7.16
CA TYR A 72 9.00 5.14 -6.02
C TYR A 72 7.96 4.17 -5.47
N PHE A 73 7.10 3.62 -6.34
CA PHE A 73 6.01 2.73 -5.92
C PHE A 73 6.52 1.45 -5.27
N ILE A 74 7.50 0.78 -5.88
CA ILE A 74 8.03 -0.48 -5.37
C ILE A 74 9.05 -0.25 -4.24
N GLY A 75 9.86 0.79 -4.35
CA GLY A 75 10.91 1.11 -3.38
C GLY A 75 10.40 1.75 -2.09
N PHE A 76 9.36 2.58 -2.15
CA PHE A 76 8.94 3.40 -1.01
C PHE A 76 7.46 3.27 -0.61
N SER A 77 6.59 2.72 -1.47
CA SER A 77 5.14 2.71 -1.25
C SER A 77 4.47 1.39 -1.68
N LEU A 78 5.15 0.25 -1.52
CA LEU A 78 4.61 -1.04 -1.97
C LEU A 78 3.56 -1.61 -1.01
N PHE A 79 3.70 -1.35 0.29
CA PHE A 79 2.90 -1.93 1.34
C PHE A 79 2.07 -0.87 2.07
N ASN A 80 0.75 -1.06 2.09
CA ASN A 80 -0.18 -0.20 2.81
C ASN A 80 -0.46 -0.77 4.20
N PRO A 81 -0.48 0.06 5.26
CA PRO A 81 -0.92 -0.39 6.58
C PRO A 81 -2.44 -0.58 6.59
N VAL A 82 -2.91 -1.74 7.04
CA VAL A 82 -4.34 -2.11 6.96
C VAL A 82 -5.00 -2.33 8.32
N THR A 83 -4.29 -2.93 9.28
CA THR A 83 -4.86 -3.23 10.60
C THR A 83 -3.78 -3.34 11.69
N ILE A 84 -4.21 -3.36 12.95
CA ILE A 84 -3.35 -3.60 14.11
C ILE A 84 -3.11 -5.11 14.20
N LYS A 85 -1.88 -5.50 14.49
CA LYS A 85 -1.51 -6.90 14.72
C LYS A 85 -2.10 -7.40 16.04
N ASN A 86 -2.55 -8.65 16.07
CA ASN A 86 -3.04 -9.30 17.29
C ASN A 86 -1.91 -9.56 18.29
N VAL A 87 -2.27 -9.86 19.54
CA VAL A 87 -1.30 -10.12 20.64
C VAL A 87 -0.43 -11.35 20.35
N ASP A 88 -0.98 -12.35 19.64
CA ASP A 88 -0.28 -13.55 19.20
C ASP A 88 0.61 -13.34 17.96
N GLY A 89 0.63 -12.12 17.42
CA GLY A 89 1.42 -11.73 16.27
C GLY A 89 0.73 -11.89 14.92
N THR A 90 -0.52 -12.38 14.89
CA THR A 90 -1.27 -12.62 13.64
C THR A 90 -1.88 -11.35 13.06
N CYS A 91 -2.06 -11.35 11.75
CA CYS A 91 -2.71 -10.28 11.00
C CYS A 91 -4.17 -10.64 10.66
N PRO A 92 -5.15 -10.07 11.39
CA PRO A 92 -6.54 -10.43 11.20
C PRO A 92 -7.02 -10.04 9.80
N GLY A 93 -7.64 -10.99 9.10
CA GLY A 93 -8.12 -10.83 7.73
C GLY A 93 -7.05 -11.00 6.64
N ILE A 94 -5.78 -11.22 7.02
CA ILE A 94 -4.68 -11.51 6.09
C ILE A 94 -4.20 -12.95 6.25
N ASP A 95 -3.92 -13.37 7.49
CA ASP A 95 -3.35 -14.70 7.80
C ASP A 95 -4.44 -15.78 7.94
N SER A 96 -5.55 -15.63 7.21
CA SER A 96 -6.73 -16.52 7.31
C SER A 96 -6.54 -17.88 6.65
#